data_AF-A0A9N7PJ50-F1
#
_entry.id   AF-A0A9N7PJ50-F1
#
_cell.length_a   1.000
_cell.length_b   1.000
_cell.length_c   1.000
_cell.angle_alpha   90.00
_cell.angle_beta   90.00
_cell.angle_gamma   90.00
#
_symmetry.space_group_name_H-M   'P 1'
#
loop_
_entity.id
_entity.type
_entity.pdbx_description
1 polymer ?
#
loop_
_entity_poly.entity_id
_entity_poly.type
_entity_poly.pdbx_seq_one_letter_code
_entity_poly.pdbx_strand_id
1 'polypeptide(L)'
;MGNCLKDELINIYTTLVESGTIFYYGNESISYGEVTSFAIGENEKLEIELNGFETYNIELEDFEKNHSKEGVNYHSWGMVREFDNVLGKIIK
;
A
#
# COMPACT_ATOMS: atom_id res chain seq x y z
N MET A 1 -15.37 18.80 4.63
CA MET A 1 -15.09 17.37 4.47
C MET A 1 -13.76 17.09 5.13
N GLY A 2 -13.73 16.36 6.24
CA GLY A 2 -12.47 15.82 6.74
C GLY A 2 -12.16 14.58 5.93
N ASN A 3 -11.08 14.56 5.16
CA ASN A 3 -10.61 13.33 4.53
C ASN A 3 -10.17 12.38 5.65
N CYS A 4 -10.65 11.14 5.61
CA CYS A 4 -10.10 10.10 6.46
C CYS A 4 -8.67 9.82 6.01
N LEU A 5 -7.73 9.61 6.94
CA LEU A 5 -6.34 9.24 6.59
C LEU A 5 -6.28 8.00 5.68
N LYS A 6 -7.27 7.12 5.78
CA LYS A 6 -7.43 5.94 4.92
C LYS A 6 -7.70 6.31 3.46
N ASP A 7 -8.56 7.30 3.21
CA ASP A 7 -8.84 7.81 1.86
C ASP A 7 -7.58 8.47 1.28
N GLU A 8 -6.85 9.22 2.12
CA GLU A 8 -5.57 9.84 1.74
C GLU A 8 -4.54 8.77 1.34
N LEU A 9 -4.41 7.68 2.12
CA LEU A 9 -3.50 6.57 1.81
C LEU A 9 -3.83 5.93 0.45
N ILE A 10 -5.12 5.65 0.20
CA ILE A 10 -5.58 5.05 -1.07
C ILE A 10 -5.33 5.99 -2.25
N ASN A 11 -5.54 7.30 -2.08
CA ASN A 11 -5.29 8.29 -3.11
C ASN A 11 -3.79 8.38 -3.47
N ILE A 12 -2.92 8.40 -2.46
CA ILE A 12 -1.47 8.42 -2.68
C ILE A 12 -1.01 7.11 -3.34
N TYR A 13 -1.50 5.96 -2.88
CA TYR A 13 -1.23 4.66 -3.49
C TYR A 13 -1.58 4.67 -4.98
N THR A 14 -2.80 5.06 -5.32
CA THR A 14 -3.29 5.11 -6.71
C THR A 14 -2.41 6.00 -7.56
N THR A 15 -2.08 7.19 -7.06
CA THR A 15 -1.22 8.15 -7.78
C THR A 15 0.19 7.60 -7.99
N LEU A 16 0.75 6.89 -7.00
CA LEU A 16 2.06 6.26 -7.11
C LEU A 16 2.06 5.17 -8.19
N VAL A 17 1.04 4.31 -8.22
CA VAL A 17 0.88 3.27 -9.25
C VAL A 17 0.72 3.88 -10.63
N GLU A 18 -0.12 4.89 -10.79
CA GLU A 18 -0.29 5.63 -12.06
C GLU A 18 1.00 6.31 -12.53
N SER A 19 1.88 6.70 -11.58
CA SER A 19 3.21 7.26 -11.88
C SER A 19 4.27 6.21 -12.23
N GLY A 20 3.92 4.92 -12.22
CA GLY A 20 4.81 3.80 -12.51
C GLY A 20 5.54 3.20 -11.30
N THR A 21 5.12 3.54 -10.08
CA THR A 21 5.61 2.86 -8.88
C THR A 21 4.92 1.50 -8.75
N ILE A 22 5.70 0.45 -8.56
CA ILE A 22 5.18 -0.91 -8.39
C ILE A 22 5.31 -1.28 -6.91
N PHE A 23 4.21 -1.70 -6.30
CA PHE A 23 4.21 -2.21 -4.94
C PHE A 23 4.31 -3.73 -4.97
N TYR A 24 5.13 -4.28 -4.09
CA TYR A 24 5.20 -5.72 -3.86
C TYR A 24 4.99 -6.01 -2.39
N TYR A 25 4.48 -7.20 -2.09
CA TYR A 25 4.29 -7.69 -0.73
C TYR A 25 4.59 -9.19 -0.67
N GLY A 26 5.19 -9.63 0.44
CA GLY A 26 5.36 -11.04 0.76
C GLY A 26 5.94 -11.22 2.16
N ASN A 27 5.60 -12.31 2.83
CA ASN A 27 6.11 -12.64 4.17
C ASN A 27 6.34 -14.16 4.31
N GLU A 28 6.56 -14.66 5.53
CA GLU A 28 6.80 -16.10 5.75
C GLU A 28 5.61 -17.00 5.34
N SER A 29 4.39 -16.46 5.29
CA SER A 29 3.15 -17.19 4.97
C SER A 29 2.60 -16.89 3.58
N ILE A 30 2.96 -15.74 2.99
CA ILE A 30 2.44 -15.24 1.71
C ILE A 30 3.60 -15.06 0.74
N SER A 31 3.53 -15.74 -0.39
CA SER A 31 4.53 -15.63 -1.46
C SER A 31 4.67 -14.19 -1.93
N TYR A 32 5.91 -13.76 -2.18
CA TYR A 32 6.19 -12.43 -2.70
C TYR A 32 5.55 -12.22 -4.08
N GLY A 33 4.80 -11.13 -4.24
CA GLY A 33 4.08 -10.81 -5.47
C GLY A 33 3.79 -9.32 -5.61
N GLU A 34 3.46 -8.92 -6.84
CA GLU A 34 3.06 -7.54 -7.17
C GLU A 34 1.65 -7.28 -6.61
N VAL A 35 1.47 -6.15 -5.94
CA VAL A 35 0.17 -5.70 -5.45
C VAL A 35 -0.60 -5.05 -6.61
N THR A 36 -1.60 -5.76 -7.12
CA THR A 36 -2.46 -5.32 -8.23
C THR A 36 -3.74 -4.65 -7.76
N SER A 37 -4.14 -4.87 -6.51
CA SER A 37 -5.26 -4.20 -5.85
C SER A 37 -4.91 -3.87 -4.40
N PHE A 38 -5.40 -2.72 -3.91
CA PHE A 38 -5.14 -2.20 -2.57
C PHE A 38 -6.39 -1.50 -2.04
N ALA A 39 -7.03 -2.06 -1.01
CA ALA A 39 -8.25 -1.51 -0.41
C ALA A 39 -8.24 -1.67 1.11
N ILE A 40 -8.79 -0.69 1.82
CA ILE A 40 -8.92 -0.74 3.28
C ILE A 40 -10.35 -1.14 3.62
N GLY A 41 -10.52 -2.32 4.20
CA GLY A 41 -11.83 -2.87 4.59
C GLY A 41 -12.40 -2.27 5.87
N GLU A 42 -13.65 -2.59 6.17
CA GLU A 42 -14.40 -2.07 7.33
C GLU A 42 -13.78 -2.47 8.68
N ASN A 43 -13.08 -3.60 8.74
CA ASN A 43 -12.39 -4.08 9.94
C ASN A 43 -11.00 -3.48 10.12
N GLU A 44 -10.68 -2.40 9.42
CA GLU A 44 -9.35 -1.75 9.41
C GLU A 44 -8.21 -2.62 8.87
N LYS A 45 -8.55 -3.76 8.26
CA LYS A 45 -7.62 -4.63 7.56
C LYS A 45 -7.41 -4.15 6.14
N LEU A 46 -6.20 -4.38 5.64
CA LEU A 46 -5.84 -4.13 4.26
C LEU A 46 -6.14 -5.38 3.43
N GLU A 47 -6.99 -5.22 2.42
CA GLU A 47 -7.20 -6.20 1.38
C GLU A 47 -6.25 -5.89 0.22
N ILE A 48 -5.40 -6.85 -0.12
CA ILE A 48 -4.49 -6.77 -1.26
C ILE A 48 -4.72 -7.93 -2.22
N GLU A 49 -4.57 -7.66 -3.51
CA GLU A 49 -4.48 -8.71 -4.53
C GLU A 49 -3.04 -8.80 -5.01
N LEU A 50 -2.52 -10.03 -5.08
CA LEU A 50 -1.19 -10.33 -5.59
C LEU A 50 -1.25 -10.94 -6.99
N ASN A 51 -0.39 -10.43 -7.87
CA ASN A 51 -0.16 -10.89 -9.24
C ASN A 51 -1.43 -10.94 -10.12
N GLY A 52 -2.53 -10.29 -9.72
CA GLY A 52 -3.80 -10.32 -10.44
C GLY A 52 -4.71 -11.52 -10.13
N PHE A 53 -4.42 -12.33 -9.10
CA PHE A 53 -5.16 -13.57 -8.85
C PHE A 53 -5.46 -13.86 -7.37
N GLU A 54 -4.49 -13.66 -6.47
CA GLU A 54 -4.63 -14.10 -5.07
C GLU A 54 -4.94 -12.93 -4.14
N THR A 55 -6.09 -12.97 -3.47
CA THR A 55 -6.50 -11.91 -2.52
C THR A 55 -6.20 -12.30 -1.08
N TYR A 56 -5.59 -11.39 -0.33
CA TYR A 56 -5.21 -11.57 1.07
C TYR A 56 -5.76 -10.42 1.93
N ASN A 57 -6.20 -10.75 3.14
CA ASN A 57 -6.56 -9.78 4.17
C ASN A 57 -5.46 -9.75 5.22
N ILE A 58 -4.72 -8.65 5.27
CA ILE A 58 -3.54 -8.48 6.14
C ILE A 58 -3.69 -7.26 7.03
N GLU A 59 -2.90 -7.20 8.10
CA GLU A 59 -2.83 -6.01 8.95
C GLU A 59 -2.01 -4.91 8.25
N LEU A 60 -2.36 -3.64 8.48
CA LEU A 60 -1.60 -2.50 7.97
C LEU A 60 -0.15 -2.49 8.50
N GLU A 61 0.05 -2.94 9.73
CA GLU A 61 1.38 -3.17 10.31
C GLU A 61 2.19 -4.22 9.56
N ASP A 62 1.54 -5.30 9.13
CA ASP A 62 2.23 -6.34 8.36
C ASP A 62 2.59 -5.84 6.98
N PHE A 63 1.70 -5.04 6.37
CA PHE A 63 2.03 -4.36 5.11
C PHE A 63 3.24 -3.44 5.27
N GLU A 64 3.26 -2.56 6.28
CA GLU A 64 4.37 -1.62 6.53
C GLU A 64 5.73 -2.32 6.62
N LYS A 65 5.80 -3.47 7.29
CA LYS A 65 7.04 -4.23 7.50
C LYS A 65 7.49 -5.05 6.29
N ASN A 66 6.55 -5.51 5.46
CA ASN A 66 6.80 -6.55 4.46
C ASN A 66 6.58 -6.11 3.01
N HIS A 67 6.18 -4.86 2.78
CA HIS A 67 6.07 -4.31 1.43
C HIS A 67 7.39 -3.71 0.94
N SER A 68 7.56 -3.71 -0.37
CA SER A 68 8.62 -2.99 -1.05
C SER A 68 8.06 -2.20 -2.23
N LYS A 69 8.78 -1.16 -2.65
CA LYS A 69 8.38 -0.28 -3.76
C LYS A 69 9.49 -0.25 -4.80
N GLU A 70 9.15 -0.51 -6.06
CA GLU A 70 10.05 -0.38 -7.20
C GLU A 70 9.53 0.67 -8.19
N GLY A 71 10.34 1.05 -9.19
CA GLY A 71 9.92 2.04 -10.19
C GLY A 71 9.84 3.49 -9.68
N VAL A 72 10.26 3.74 -8.42
CA VAL A 72 10.25 5.08 -7.83
C VAL A 72 11.26 5.99 -8.54
N ASN A 73 10.76 6.96 -9.29
CA ASN A 73 11.57 7.99 -9.94
C ASN A 73 11.70 9.24 -9.06
N TYR A 74 12.65 10.13 -9.37
CA TYR A 74 12.92 11.36 -8.60
C TYR A 74 11.67 12.23 -8.35
N HIS A 75 10.69 12.24 -9.24
CA HIS A 75 9.45 13.01 -9.09
C HIS A 75 8.46 12.37 -8.10
N SER A 76 8.49 11.04 -7.94
CA SER A 76 7.60 10.30 -7.03
C SER A 76 8.15 10.18 -5.60
N TRP A 77 9.41 10.54 -5.35
CA TRP A 77 10.03 10.46 -4.01
C TRP A 77 9.26 11.21 -2.92
N GLY A 78 8.71 12.39 -3.24
CA GLY A 78 7.90 13.16 -2.30
C GLY A 78 6.64 12.42 -1.88
N MET A 79 5.92 11.86 -2.85
CA MET A 79 4.71 11.08 -2.61
C MET A 79 4.99 9.75 -1.89
N VAL A 80 6.12 9.09 -2.16
CA VAL A 80 6.51 7.88 -1.40
C VAL A 80 6.68 8.19 0.08
N ARG A 81 7.34 9.31 0.41
CA ARG A 81 7.47 9.74 1.81
C ARG A 81 6.12 10.11 2.42
N GLU A 82 5.24 10.72 1.65
CA GLU A 82 3.88 11.04 2.09
C GLU A 82 3.08 9.77 2.39
N PHE A 83 3.15 8.76 1.50
CA PHE A 83 2.58 7.45 1.70
C PHE A 83 3.04 6.82 3.03
N ASP A 84 4.36 6.76 3.26
CA ASP A 84 4.93 6.19 4.48
C ASP A 84 4.49 6.97 5.73
N ASN A 85 4.41 8.30 5.64
CA ASN A 85 3.95 9.14 6.74
C ASN A 85 2.47 8.92 7.06
N VAL A 86 1.60 8.82 6.06
CA VAL A 86 0.16 8.58 6.24
C VAL A 86 -0.06 7.18 6.81
N LEU A 87 0.61 6.17 6.26
CA LEU A 87 0.58 4.79 6.77
C LEU A 87 0.99 4.75 8.25
N GLY A 88 2.11 5.40 8.60
CA GLY A 88 2.58 5.47 9.97
C GLY A 88 1.68 6.25 10.94
N LYS A 89 0.81 7.14 10.45
CA LYS A 89 -0.22 7.81 11.26
C LYS A 89 -1.45 6.95 11.50
N ILE A 90 -1.77 6.03 10.58
CA ILE A 90 -2.90 5.11 10.73
C ILE A 90 -2.57 4.00 11.72
N ILE A 91 -1.32 3.55 11.75
CA ILE A 91 -0.83 2.47 12.62
C ILE A 91 -0.62 2.93 14.08
N LYS A 92 -0.46 4.24 14.32
CA LYS A 92 -0.18 4.81 15.66
C LYS A 92 -1.43 5.29 16.38
#